data_AF-D4CU02-F1
#
_entry.id   AF-D4CU02-F1
#
_cell.length_a   1.000
_cell.length_b   1.000
_cell.length_c   1.000
_cell.angle_alpha   90.00
_cell.angle_beta   90.00
_cell.angle_gamma   90.00
#
_symmetry.space_group_name_H-M   'P 1'
#
loop_
_entity.id
_entity.type
_entity.pdbx_description
1 polymer ?
#
loop_
_entity_poly.entity_id
_entity_poly.type
_entity_poly.pdbx_seq_one_letter_code
_entity_poly.pdbx_strand_id
1 'polypeptide(L)'
;MAVKVKLEKDGFKKDAYVGFSWTTLFLGIWVPSFRLDLKGFLVFLGIMSFQTATFLFVIINALKTWEFYILAAFSFVFFGLNYIISFLFAIYYNKIYTRNMLLDGWKPMDNDEYSLAILAKYGFIEYQIDAQDTEKIARCKEYIADVKSEERRKWIIFIVPLIFFISTIILMLVGIGLVVLSMLKI
;
A
#
# COMPACT_ATOMS: atom_id res chain seq x y z
N MET A 1 2.53 -9.04 -2.63
CA MET A 1 2.42 -8.50 -4.00
C MET A 1 0.99 -8.03 -4.24
N ALA A 2 0.75 -7.11 -5.19
CA ALA A 2 -0.59 -6.71 -5.62
C ALA A 2 -1.23 -7.75 -6.55
N VAL A 3 -2.57 -7.78 -6.65
CA VAL A 3 -3.28 -8.62 -7.61
C VAL A 3 -3.07 -8.04 -9.00
N LYS A 4 -2.61 -8.85 -9.95
CA LYS A 4 -2.32 -8.43 -11.32
C LYS A 4 -3.51 -8.74 -12.22
N VAL A 5 -3.80 -7.86 -13.16
CA VAL A 5 -4.75 -8.08 -14.26
C VAL A 5 -4.11 -7.61 -15.56
N LYS A 6 -4.47 -8.23 -16.67
CA LYS A 6 -3.90 -7.89 -17.98
C LYS A 6 -4.84 -6.98 -18.73
N LEU A 7 -4.28 -5.91 -19.28
CA LEU A 7 -4.97 -5.01 -20.19
C LEU A 7 -4.29 -5.01 -21.55
N GLU A 8 -5.06 -4.68 -22.58
CA GLU A 8 -4.64 -4.52 -23.96
C GLU A 8 -5.06 -3.15 -24.50
N LYS A 9 -4.21 -2.60 -25.36
CA LYS A 9 -4.47 -1.39 -26.16
C LYS A 9 -3.66 -1.47 -27.45
N ASP A 10 -4.30 -1.35 -28.61
CA ASP A 10 -3.63 -1.33 -29.92
C ASP A 10 -2.67 -2.52 -30.16
N GLY A 11 -3.05 -3.72 -29.69
CA GLY A 11 -2.22 -4.93 -29.77
C GLY A 11 -1.11 -5.04 -28.71
N PHE A 12 -0.89 -3.99 -27.90
CA PHE A 12 0.06 -4.00 -26.78
C PHE A 12 -0.60 -4.50 -25.50
N LYS A 13 0.09 -5.38 -24.78
CA LYS A 13 -0.37 -5.92 -23.48
C LYS A 13 0.42 -5.30 -22.34
N LYS A 14 -0.28 -4.90 -21.27
CA LYS A 14 0.34 -4.31 -20.08
C LYS A 14 -0.37 -4.78 -18.82
N ASP A 15 0.42 -5.01 -17.77
CA ASP A 15 -0.08 -5.36 -16.45
C ASP A 15 -0.68 -4.11 -15.76
N ALA A 16 -1.89 -4.27 -15.27
CA ALA A 16 -2.54 -3.41 -14.29
C ALA A 16 -2.64 -4.12 -12.94
N TYR A 17 -2.99 -3.37 -11.90
CA TYR A 17 -2.91 -3.84 -10.52
C TYR A 17 -4.13 -3.42 -9.71
N VAL A 18 -4.66 -4.32 -8.90
CA VAL A 18 -5.78 -4.05 -7.99
C VAL A 18 -5.47 -4.55 -6.57
N GLY A 19 -6.29 -4.11 -5.61
CA GLY A 19 -6.13 -4.48 -4.21
C GLY A 19 -4.87 -3.92 -3.54
N PHE A 20 -4.58 -4.43 -2.35
CA PHE A 20 -3.47 -3.98 -1.52
C PHE A 20 -2.10 -4.37 -2.11
N SER A 21 -1.14 -3.45 -2.00
CA SER A 21 0.19 -3.56 -2.59
C SER A 21 1.31 -3.55 -1.55
N TRP A 22 1.79 -4.72 -1.15
CA TRP A 22 3.03 -4.85 -0.37
C TRP A 22 4.22 -4.16 -1.03
N THR A 23 4.30 -4.20 -2.36
CA THR A 23 5.38 -3.52 -3.10
C THR A 23 5.29 -2.00 -2.96
N THR A 24 4.09 -1.43 -2.97
CA THR A 24 3.91 0.02 -2.78
C THR A 24 4.18 0.43 -1.33
N LEU A 25 3.78 -0.39 -0.36
CA LEU A 25 4.05 -0.14 1.05
C LEU A 25 5.55 0.05 1.33
N PHE A 26 6.39 -0.81 0.74
CA PHE A 26 7.82 -0.83 1.07
C PHE A 26 8.72 -0.09 0.07
N LEU A 27 8.35 -0.01 -1.21
CA LEU A 27 9.21 0.55 -2.26
C LEU A 27 8.82 1.96 -2.70
N GLY A 28 7.66 2.48 -2.28
CA GLY A 28 7.27 3.87 -2.53
C GLY A 28 7.47 4.30 -3.99
N ILE A 29 8.33 5.30 -4.22
CA ILE A 29 8.63 5.92 -5.52
C ILE A 29 9.06 4.95 -6.61
N TRP A 30 9.69 3.83 -6.24
CA TRP A 30 10.18 2.85 -7.21
C TRP A 30 9.04 2.14 -7.93
N VAL A 31 7.87 2.02 -7.30
CA VAL A 31 6.72 1.35 -7.92
C VAL A 31 6.21 2.06 -9.16
N PRO A 32 5.84 3.35 -9.13
CA PRO A 32 5.46 4.07 -10.35
C PRO A 32 6.60 4.17 -11.36
N SER A 33 7.86 4.25 -10.90
CA SER A 33 9.03 4.25 -11.79
C SER A 33 9.11 2.99 -12.65
N PHE A 34 9.05 1.80 -12.05
CA PHE A 34 9.09 0.53 -12.79
C PHE A 34 7.83 0.29 -13.64
N ARG A 35 6.71 0.93 -13.32
CA ARG A 35 5.47 0.86 -14.10
C ARG A 35 5.43 1.86 -15.27
N LEU A 36 6.44 2.72 -15.37
CA LEU A 36 6.51 3.85 -16.30
C LEU A 36 5.28 4.78 -16.15
N ASP A 37 4.83 4.98 -14.92
CA ASP A 37 3.74 5.89 -14.56
C ASP A 37 4.33 7.24 -14.13
N LEU A 38 4.52 8.15 -15.10
CA LEU A 38 5.15 9.45 -14.83
C LEU A 38 4.35 10.29 -13.83
N LYS A 39 3.01 10.28 -13.91
CA LYS A 39 2.14 11.06 -13.00
C LYS A 39 2.28 10.55 -11.57
N GLY A 40 2.17 9.23 -11.37
CA GLY A 40 2.40 8.61 -10.07
C GLY A 40 3.82 8.85 -9.56
N PHE A 41 4.81 8.73 -10.44
CA PHE A 41 6.22 8.92 -10.11
C PHE A 41 6.48 10.33 -9.55
N LEU A 42 5.96 11.37 -10.21
CA LEU A 42 6.12 12.76 -9.76
C LEU A 42 5.44 13.02 -8.41
N VAL A 43 4.26 12.44 -8.17
CA VAL A 43 3.57 12.55 -6.86
C VAL A 43 4.41 11.92 -5.76
N PHE A 44 4.90 10.70 -5.97
CA PHE A 44 5.73 10.01 -4.98
C PHE A 44 7.07 10.73 -4.77
N LEU A 45 7.68 11.24 -5.85
CA LEU A 45 8.92 12.01 -5.80
C LEU A 45 8.76 13.29 -4.98
N GLY A 46 7.67 14.03 -5.19
CA GLY A 46 7.40 15.26 -4.43
C GLY A 46 7.26 15.00 -2.94
N ILE A 47 6.48 13.97 -2.57
CA ILE A 47 6.27 13.59 -1.17
C ILE A 47 7.59 13.14 -0.53
N MET A 48 8.34 12.26 -1.20
CA MET A 48 9.63 11.76 -0.70
C MET A 48 10.66 12.88 -0.54
N SER A 49 10.72 13.81 -1.50
CA SER A 49 11.63 14.96 -1.45
C SER A 49 11.30 15.89 -0.28
N PHE A 50 10.01 16.19 -0.09
CA PHE A 50 9.56 17.00 1.04
C PHE A 50 9.86 16.35 2.40
N GLN A 51 9.58 15.05 2.52
CA GLN A 51 9.88 14.26 3.72
C GLN A 51 11.38 14.27 4.02
N THR A 52 12.21 14.00 3.02
CA THR A 52 13.68 13.98 3.16
C THR A 52 14.23 15.35 3.55
N ALA A 53 13.77 16.42 2.89
CA ALA A 53 14.20 17.78 3.21
C ALA A 53 13.83 18.19 4.64
N THR A 54 12.61 17.87 5.08
CA THR A 54 12.15 18.14 6.46
C THR A 54 13.01 17.40 7.49
N PHE A 55 13.30 16.11 7.25
CA PHE A 55 14.11 15.31 8.15
C PHE A 55 15.56 15.82 8.24
N LEU A 56 16.16 16.17 7.09
CA LEU A 56 17.49 16.78 7.01
C LEU A 56 17.55 18.11 7.76
N PHE A 57 16.54 18.95 7.63
CA PHE A 57 16.46 20.21 8.36
C PHE A 57 16.51 19.99 9.88
N VAL A 58 15.76 19.01 10.41
CA VAL A 58 15.78 18.70 11.85
C VAL A 58 17.14 18.16 12.29
N ILE A 59 17.79 17.30 11.50
CA ILE A 59 19.15 16.83 11.78
C ILE A 59 20.14 17.99 11.86
N ILE A 60 20.12 18.89 10.87
CA ILE A 60 21.03 20.04 10.82
C ILE A 60 20.82 20.95 12.05
N ASN A 61 19.56 21.21 12.42
CA ASN A 61 19.27 22.01 13.61
C ASN A 61 19.76 21.33 14.89
N ALA A 62 19.53 20.02 15.05
CA ALA A 62 20.01 19.27 16.22
C ALA A 62 21.53 19.26 16.33
N LEU A 63 22.26 19.15 15.20
CA LEU A 63 23.72 19.25 15.17
C LEU A 63 24.21 20.66 15.53
N LYS A 64 23.47 21.70 15.15
CA LYS A 64 23.80 23.10 15.45
C LYS A 64 23.55 23.48 16.91
N THR A 65 22.41 23.08 17.47
CA THR A 65 22.00 23.44 18.84
C THR A 65 22.40 22.41 19.89
N TRP A 66 22.88 21.23 19.46
CA TRP A 66 23.13 20.05 20.31
C TRP A 66 21.88 19.49 21.02
N GLU A 67 20.68 19.86 20.56
CA GLU A 67 19.40 19.43 21.14
C GLU A 67 18.91 18.09 20.54
N PHE A 68 19.68 17.01 20.76
CA PHE A 68 19.38 15.69 20.20
C PHE A 68 18.06 15.07 20.69
N TYR A 69 17.52 15.50 21.82
CA TYR A 69 16.21 15.05 22.29
C TYR A 69 15.07 15.48 21.36
N ILE A 70 15.17 16.65 20.72
CA ILE A 70 14.21 17.12 19.70
C ILE A 70 14.27 16.21 18.49
N LEU A 71 15.48 15.88 18.02
CA LEU A 71 15.68 14.95 16.90
C LEU A 71 15.07 13.58 17.20
N ALA A 72 15.25 13.05 18.42
CA ALA A 72 14.69 11.77 18.83
C ALA A 72 13.15 11.80 18.83
N ALA A 73 12.54 12.80 19.47
CA ALA A 73 11.09 12.96 19.51
C ALA A 73 10.49 13.16 18.12
N PHE A 74 11.10 14.02 17.30
CA PHE A 74 10.69 14.25 15.92
C PHE A 74 10.79 12.99 15.08
N SER A 75 11.89 12.23 15.20
CA SER A 75 12.10 10.99 14.43
C SER A 75 11.00 9.98 14.69
N PHE A 76 10.60 9.79 15.95
CA PHE A 76 9.52 8.87 16.31
C PHE A 76 8.20 9.23 15.60
N VAL A 77 7.79 10.49 15.69
CA VAL A 77 6.56 10.98 15.03
C VAL A 77 6.69 10.91 13.52
N PHE A 78 7.83 11.33 12.98
CA PHE A 78 8.11 11.35 11.55
C PHE A 78 8.00 9.95 10.95
N PHE A 79 8.71 8.95 11.46
CA PHE A 79 8.65 7.59 10.92
C PHE A 79 7.25 6.97 11.06
N GLY A 80 6.55 7.23 12.17
CA GLY A 80 5.16 6.79 12.36
C GLY A 80 4.22 7.36 11.28
N LEU A 81 4.28 8.67 11.03
CA LEU A 81 3.47 9.32 9.99
C LEU A 81 3.84 8.83 8.58
N ASN A 82 5.14 8.68 8.28
CA ASN A 82 5.61 8.15 6.99
C ASN A 82 5.09 6.74 6.72
N TYR A 83 5.03 5.89 7.76
CA TYR A 83 4.46 4.56 7.66
C TYR A 83 2.96 4.60 7.33
N ILE A 84 2.20 5.47 7.99
CA ILE A 84 0.76 5.66 7.71
C ILE A 84 0.55 6.13 6.26
N ILE A 85 1.33 7.10 5.78
CA ILE A 85 1.27 7.59 4.40
C ILE A 85 1.56 6.44 3.41
N SER A 86 2.62 5.67 3.65
CA SER A 86 3.00 4.53 2.79
C SER A 86 1.91 3.46 2.75
N PHE A 87 1.24 3.24 3.87
CA PHE A 87 0.10 2.34 3.99
C PHE A 87 -1.12 2.81 3.19
N LEU A 88 -1.47 4.10 3.26
CA LEU A 88 -2.52 4.67 2.42
C LEU A 88 -2.20 4.50 0.94
N PHE A 89 -0.95 4.75 0.53
CA PHE A 89 -0.53 4.51 -0.86
C PHE A 89 -0.66 3.04 -1.26
N ALA A 90 -0.33 2.10 -0.38
CA ALA A 90 -0.47 0.68 -0.66
C ALA A 90 -1.92 0.24 -0.93
N ILE A 91 -2.92 0.96 -0.40
CA ILE A 91 -4.34 0.73 -0.65
C ILE A 91 -4.80 1.43 -1.93
N TYR A 92 -4.43 2.71 -2.12
CA TYR A 92 -5.05 3.57 -3.13
C TYR A 92 -4.29 3.66 -4.46
N TYR A 93 -2.96 3.54 -4.46
CA TYR A 93 -2.15 3.78 -5.65
C TYR A 93 -2.55 2.88 -6.82
N ASN A 94 -2.71 1.57 -6.57
CA ASN A 94 -3.15 0.61 -7.58
C ASN A 94 -4.50 0.99 -8.20
N LYS A 95 -5.44 1.47 -7.37
CA LYS A 95 -6.76 1.91 -7.85
C LYS A 95 -6.66 3.10 -8.79
N ILE A 96 -5.83 4.08 -8.45
CA ILE A 96 -5.59 5.27 -9.28
C ILE A 96 -4.87 4.87 -10.58
N TYR A 97 -3.80 4.09 -10.48
CA TYR A 97 -3.02 3.62 -11.62
C TYR A 97 -3.88 2.86 -12.64
N THR A 98 -4.63 1.85 -12.18
CA THR A 98 -5.50 1.06 -13.06
C THR A 98 -6.64 1.89 -13.65
N ARG A 99 -7.24 2.80 -12.87
CA ARG A 99 -8.26 3.72 -13.40
C ARG A 99 -7.70 4.61 -14.51
N ASN A 100 -6.51 5.16 -14.33
CA ASN A 100 -5.87 5.99 -15.35
C ASN A 100 -5.59 5.19 -16.63
N MET A 101 -5.13 3.95 -16.52
CA MET A 101 -4.97 3.08 -17.70
C MET A 101 -6.30 2.87 -18.44
N LEU A 102 -7.39 2.59 -17.73
CA LEU A 102 -8.70 2.43 -18.36
C LEU A 102 -9.18 3.72 -19.05
N LEU A 103 -8.95 4.88 -18.44
CA LEU A 103 -9.25 6.19 -19.04
C LEU A 103 -8.38 6.48 -20.27
N ASP A 104 -7.13 6.00 -20.28
CA ASP A 104 -6.22 6.10 -21.42
C ASP A 104 -6.57 5.10 -22.55
N GLY A 105 -7.67 4.34 -22.42
CA GLY A 105 -8.21 3.45 -23.44
C GLY A 105 -7.74 2.00 -23.36
N TRP A 106 -6.99 1.63 -22.32
CA TRP A 106 -6.66 0.23 -22.05
C TRP A 106 -7.91 -0.54 -21.61
N LYS A 107 -8.06 -1.78 -22.06
CA LYS A 107 -9.21 -2.64 -21.72
C LYS A 107 -8.75 -4.07 -21.45
N PRO A 108 -9.44 -4.84 -20.60
CA PRO A 108 -9.15 -6.28 -20.51
C PRO A 108 -9.43 -6.95 -21.87
N MET A 109 -8.76 -8.07 -22.12
CA MET A 109 -9.03 -8.89 -23.31
C MET A 109 -10.37 -9.61 -23.15
N ASP A 110 -11.17 -9.70 -24.21
CA ASP A 110 -12.51 -10.32 -24.16
C ASP A 110 -12.48 -11.81 -23.76
N ASN A 111 -11.38 -12.49 -24.06
CA ASN A 111 -11.15 -13.90 -23.71
C ASN A 111 -10.47 -14.08 -22.34
N ASP A 112 -10.12 -13.00 -21.61
CA ASP A 112 -9.51 -13.07 -20.29
C ASP A 112 -10.57 -12.92 -19.19
N GLU A 113 -11.27 -14.02 -18.95
CA GLU A 113 -12.34 -14.12 -17.93
C GLU A 113 -11.83 -13.73 -16.54
N TYR A 114 -10.57 -14.03 -16.23
CA TYR A 114 -9.95 -13.67 -14.96
C TYR A 114 -9.85 -12.14 -14.82
N SER A 115 -9.19 -11.46 -15.76
CA SER A 115 -9.03 -10.00 -15.70
C SER A 115 -10.38 -9.29 -15.72
N LEU A 116 -11.34 -9.78 -16.51
CA LEU A 116 -12.71 -9.27 -16.56
C LEU A 116 -13.42 -9.40 -15.19
N ALA A 117 -13.44 -10.61 -14.61
CA ALA A 117 -14.09 -10.87 -13.33
C ALA A 117 -13.46 -10.06 -12.18
N ILE A 118 -12.12 -9.95 -12.17
CA ILE A 118 -11.41 -9.19 -11.14
C ILE A 118 -11.63 -7.69 -11.29
N LEU A 119 -11.55 -7.12 -12.49
CA LEU A 119 -11.84 -5.70 -12.69
C LEU A 119 -13.29 -5.34 -12.33
N ALA A 120 -14.24 -6.21 -12.67
CA ALA A 120 -15.64 -6.05 -12.28
C ALA A 120 -15.84 -6.15 -10.76
N LYS A 121 -15.19 -7.11 -10.10
CA LYS A 121 -15.18 -7.27 -8.63
C LYS A 121 -14.74 -6.00 -7.90
N TYR A 122 -13.77 -5.26 -8.45
CA TYR A 122 -13.28 -4.00 -7.90
C TYR A 122 -14.04 -2.76 -8.40
N GLY A 123 -15.07 -2.93 -9.22
CA GLY A 123 -15.94 -1.84 -9.71
C GLY A 123 -15.28 -0.96 -10.75
N PHE A 124 -14.36 -1.50 -11.55
CA PHE A 124 -13.73 -0.75 -12.64
C PHE A 124 -14.49 -0.83 -13.96
N ILE A 125 -15.15 -1.96 -14.22
CA ILE A 125 -15.89 -2.24 -15.46
C ILE A 125 -17.17 -3.02 -15.15
N GLU A 126 -18.12 -2.99 -16.07
CA GLU A 126 -19.23 -3.94 -16.08
C GLU A 126 -18.84 -5.19 -16.85
N TYR A 127 -19.02 -6.36 -16.24
CA TYR A 127 -18.77 -7.65 -16.88
C TYR A 127 -20.06 -8.46 -16.85
N GLN A 128 -20.70 -8.57 -18.00
CA GLN A 128 -21.91 -9.36 -18.18
C GLN A 128 -21.52 -10.77 -18.63
N ILE A 129 -21.95 -11.75 -17.85
CA ILE A 129 -21.80 -13.17 -18.15
C ILE A 129 -23.19 -13.70 -18.52
N ASP A 130 -23.28 -14.50 -19.58
CA ASP A 130 -24.52 -15.19 -19.93
C ASP A 130 -25.01 -16.02 -18.74
N ALA A 131 -26.24 -15.78 -18.30
CA ALA A 131 -26.84 -16.47 -17.16
C ALA A 131 -26.97 -17.98 -17.39
N GLN A 132 -26.98 -18.44 -18.65
CA GLN A 132 -26.99 -19.86 -19.01
C GLN A 132 -25.61 -20.53 -18.91
N ASP A 133 -24.53 -19.75 -18.96
CA ASP A 133 -23.15 -20.25 -18.87
C ASP A 133 -22.72 -20.45 -17.40
N THR A 134 -23.33 -21.47 -16.78
CA THR A 134 -23.10 -21.81 -15.37
C THR A 134 -21.64 -22.16 -15.08
N GLU A 135 -20.92 -22.73 -16.04
CA GLU A 135 -19.50 -23.08 -15.91
C GLU A 135 -18.64 -21.82 -15.79
N LYS A 136 -18.84 -20.85 -16.68
CA LYS A 136 -18.11 -19.57 -16.65
C LYS A 136 -18.42 -18.76 -15.39
N ILE A 137 -19.67 -18.78 -14.93
CA ILE A 137 -20.06 -18.15 -13.66
C ILE A 137 -19.31 -18.80 -12.49
N ALA A 138 -19.25 -20.14 -12.45
CA ALA A 138 -18.54 -20.86 -11.39
C ALA A 138 -17.05 -20.51 -11.38
N ARG A 139 -16.41 -20.50 -12.55
CA ARG A 139 -14.99 -20.15 -12.70
C ARG A 139 -14.68 -18.71 -12.27
N CYS A 140 -15.52 -17.75 -12.66
CA CYS A 140 -15.38 -16.36 -12.22
C CYS A 140 -15.55 -16.20 -10.71
N LYS A 141 -16.48 -16.94 -10.09
CA LYS A 141 -16.65 -16.95 -8.63
C LYS A 141 -15.42 -17.52 -7.93
N GLU A 142 -14.81 -18.56 -8.48
CA GLU A 142 -13.57 -19.15 -7.97
C GLU A 142 -12.41 -18.14 -8.00
N TYR A 143 -12.16 -17.49 -9.14
CA TYR A 143 -11.14 -16.43 -9.25
C TYR A 143 -11.32 -15.32 -8.22
N ILE A 144 -12.58 -14.89 -8.02
CA ILE A 144 -12.93 -13.88 -7.04
C ILE A 144 -12.70 -14.37 -5.60
N ALA A 145 -13.02 -15.63 -5.30
CA ALA A 145 -12.82 -16.23 -3.99
C ALA A 145 -11.33 -16.34 -3.66
N ASP A 146 -10.52 -16.76 -4.64
CA ASP A 146 -9.06 -16.85 -4.52
C ASP A 146 -8.47 -15.48 -4.20
N VAL A 147 -8.77 -14.47 -5.01
CA VAL A 147 -8.28 -13.09 -4.78
C VAL A 147 -8.73 -12.56 -3.41
N LYS A 148 -9.97 -12.85 -2.99
CA LYS A 148 -10.46 -12.45 -1.66
C LYS A 148 -9.67 -13.14 -0.54
N SER A 149 -9.33 -14.41 -0.69
CA SER A 149 -8.52 -15.15 0.27
C SER A 149 -7.09 -14.60 0.34
N GLU A 150 -6.51 -14.24 -0.81
CA GLU A 150 -5.19 -13.62 -0.89
C GLU A 150 -5.16 -12.26 -0.18
N GLU A 151 -6.12 -11.37 -0.47
CA GLU A 151 -6.22 -10.07 0.20
C GLU A 151 -6.37 -10.26 1.71
N ARG A 152 -7.22 -11.19 2.17
CA ARG A 152 -7.35 -11.51 3.60
C ARG A 152 -6.02 -11.94 4.21
N ARG A 153 -5.27 -12.81 3.53
CA ARG A 153 -3.96 -13.27 3.97
C ARG A 153 -2.97 -12.10 4.13
N LYS A 154 -2.99 -11.12 3.21
CA LYS A 154 -2.17 -9.90 3.32
C LYS A 154 -2.51 -9.12 4.60
N TRP A 155 -3.79 -8.95 4.90
CA TRP A 155 -4.23 -8.26 6.12
C TRP A 155 -3.81 -8.99 7.40
N ILE A 156 -3.88 -10.32 7.44
CA ILE A 156 -3.42 -11.11 8.59
C ILE A 156 -1.92 -10.93 8.79
N ILE A 157 -1.13 -11.03 7.73
CA ILE A 157 0.33 -10.81 7.77
C ILE A 157 0.68 -9.40 8.25
N PHE A 158 -0.16 -8.40 7.96
CA PHE A 158 0.03 -7.04 8.45
C PHE A 158 -0.37 -6.86 9.92
N ILE A 159 -1.54 -7.39 10.31
CA ILE A 159 -2.14 -7.15 11.63
C ILE A 159 -1.39 -7.92 12.74
N VAL A 160 -0.95 -9.15 12.48
CA VAL A 160 -0.31 -9.99 13.52
C VAL A 160 0.98 -9.36 14.05
N PRO A 161 1.95 -8.94 13.21
CA PRO A 161 3.14 -8.23 13.67
C PRO A 161 2.82 -6.87 14.28
N LEU A 162 1.78 -6.16 13.80
CA LEU A 162 1.36 -4.88 14.36
C LEU A 162 0.87 -5.04 15.80
N ILE A 163 0.05 -6.06 16.09
CA ILE A 163 -0.40 -6.38 17.44
C ILE A 163 0.81 -6.73 18.33
N PHE A 164 1.72 -7.56 17.82
CA PHE A 164 2.94 -7.91 18.56
C PHE A 164 3.77 -6.66 18.88
N PHE A 165 4.01 -5.80 17.89
CA PHE A 165 4.73 -4.54 18.06
C PHE A 165 4.07 -3.62 19.10
N ILE A 166 2.75 -3.41 19.01
CA ILE A 166 2.00 -2.63 20.00
C ILE A 166 2.13 -3.24 21.40
N SER A 167 2.06 -4.57 21.52
CA SER A 167 2.22 -5.25 22.81
C SER A 167 3.61 -5.01 23.42
N THR A 168 4.67 -5.01 22.61
CA THR A 168 6.04 -4.71 23.10
C THR A 168 6.19 -3.27 23.56
N ILE A 169 5.57 -2.30 22.88
CA ILE A 169 5.55 -0.89 23.31
C ILE A 169 4.82 -0.75 24.65
N ILE A 170 3.66 -1.38 24.81
CA ILE A 170 2.90 -1.35 26.06
C ILE A 170 3.72 -1.93 27.21
N LEU A 171 4.35 -3.09 27.02
CA LEU A 171 5.21 -3.71 28.04
C LEU A 171 6.39 -2.79 28.43
N MET A 172 7.02 -2.15 27.45
CA MET A 172 8.11 -1.19 27.70
C MET A 172 7.62 0.01 28.53
N LEU A 173 6.48 0.60 28.18
CA LEU A 173 5.89 1.74 28.92
C LEU A 173 5.51 1.36 30.36
N VAL A 174 4.91 0.18 30.56
CA VAL A 174 4.60 -0.35 31.90
C VAL A 174 5.88 -0.55 32.71
N GLY A 175 6.91 -1.14 32.11
CA GLY A 175 8.21 -1.34 32.76
C GLY A 175 8.86 -0.02 33.21
N ILE A 176 8.86 0.99 32.35
CA ILE A 176 9.35 2.34 32.70
C ILE A 176 8.52 2.92 33.85
N GLY A 177 7.19 2.82 33.79
CA GLY A 177 6.31 3.31 34.86
C GLY A 177 6.59 2.66 36.22
N LEU A 178 6.83 1.35 36.25
CA LEU A 178 7.19 0.62 37.47
C LEU A 178 8.55 1.07 38.04
N VAL A 179 9.54 1.31 37.18
CA VAL A 179 10.85 1.83 37.60
C VAL A 179 10.72 3.23 38.20
N VAL A 180 9.99 4.13 37.54
CA VAL A 180 9.74 5.50 38.06
C VAL A 180 9.01 5.45 39.40
N LEU A 181 7.98 4.62 39.55
CA LEU A 181 7.26 4.42 40.81
C LEU A 181 8.17 3.89 41.94
N SER A 182 9.13 3.02 41.61
CA SER A 182 10.09 2.51 42.59
C SER A 182 11.08 3.57 43.07
N MET A 183 11.51 4.48 42.18
CA MET A 183 12.38 5.61 42.49
C MET A 183 11.67 6.68 43.34
N LEU A 184 10.35 6.87 43.15
CA LEU A 184 9.54 7.83 43.92
C LEU A 184 9.11 7.32 45.31
N LYS A 185 9.24 6.01 45.56
CA LYS A 185 8.94 5.39 46.86
C LYS A 185 10.15 5.32 47.81
N ILE A 186 11.28 5.90 47.40
CA ILE A 186 12.48 6.15 48.22
C ILE A 186 12.42 7.61 48.67
#